data_AF-A0A6P7H0G7-F1
#
_entry.id   AF-A0A6P7H0G7-F1
#
_cell.length_a   1.000
_cell.length_b   1.000
_cell.length_c   1.000
_cell.angle_alpha   90.00
_cell.angle_beta   90.00
_cell.angle_gamma   90.00
#
_symmetry.space_group_name_H-M   'P 1'
#
loop_
_entity.id
_entity.type
_entity.pdbx_description
1 polymer ?
#
loop_
_entity_poly.entity_id
_entity_poly.type
_entity_poly.pdbx_seq_one_letter_code
_entity_poly.pdbx_strand_id
1 'polypeptide(L)'
;LNLVIIVLMIISRSSWVTMIPGPANFYTVMANQKACSENWLPSIFFITNIYRGVHICNPVTWHVSADFQLYVINLFLLYIKFKFKFNNIKFLGTILTCSIILHGITLRIFDNGPLYLAEL
;
A
#
# COMPACT_ATOMS: atom_id res chain seq x y z
N LEU A 1 7.35 -10.25 24.69
CA LEU A 1 7.18 -9.70 23.32
C LEU A 1 5.71 -9.35 23.03
N ASN A 2 4.78 -10.31 23.11
CA ASN A 2 3.35 -10.06 22.84
C ASN A 2 2.72 -9.00 23.75
N LEU A 3 3.08 -8.97 25.04
CA LEU A 3 2.57 -7.98 25.99
C LEU A 3 3.08 -6.56 25.69
N VAL A 4 4.30 -6.44 25.19
CA VAL A 4 4.90 -5.15 24.79
C VAL A 4 4.19 -4.62 23.55
N ILE A 5 3.87 -5.48 22.58
CA ILE A 5 3.11 -5.11 21.38
C ILE A 5 1.70 -4.64 21.76
N ILE A 6 1.02 -5.34 22.66
CA ILE A 6 -0.33 -4.96 23.13
C ILE A 6 -0.30 -3.61 23.85
N VAL A 7 0.68 -3.40 24.74
CA VAL A 7 0.83 -2.12 25.46
C VAL A 7 1.18 -0.98 24.50
N LEU A 8 2.03 -1.22 23.50
CA LEU A 8 2.32 -0.23 22.45
C LEU A 8 1.08 0.11 21.62
N MET A 9 0.23 -0.87 21.30
CA MET A 9 -1.04 -0.66 20.60
C MET A 9 -2.06 0.14 21.42
N ILE A 10 -2.06 -0.01 22.75
CA ILE A 10 -2.94 0.74 23.67
C ILE A 10 -2.44 2.18 23.87
N ILE A 11 -1.11 2.36 23.96
CA ILE A 11 -0.48 3.69 24.15
C ILE A 11 -0.50 4.51 22.85
N SER A 12 -0.39 3.85 21.68
CA SER A 12 -0.67 4.51 20.41
C SER A 12 -2.14 4.90 20.41
N ARG A 13 -2.45 6.16 20.74
CA ARG A 13 -3.80 6.71 20.65
C ARG A 13 -4.38 6.26 19.32
N SER A 14 -5.36 5.38 19.38
CA SER A 14 -6.07 4.92 18.20
C SER A 14 -6.87 6.10 17.67
N SER A 15 -6.25 6.90 16.81
CA SER A 15 -6.91 7.96 16.02
C SER A 15 -8.05 7.41 15.17
N TRP A 16 -8.21 6.08 15.12
CA TRP A 16 -9.35 5.37 14.55
C TRP A 16 -10.70 5.86 15.08
N VAL A 17 -10.84 6.17 16.37
CA VAL A 17 -12.12 6.64 16.92
C VAL A 17 -12.49 8.04 16.41
N THR A 18 -11.50 8.88 16.13
CA THR A 18 -11.69 10.21 15.51
C THR A 18 -11.83 10.14 13.98
N MET A 19 -11.59 8.99 13.36
CA MET A 19 -11.62 8.77 11.91
C MET A 19 -12.90 8.07 11.43
N ILE A 20 -13.93 7.96 12.28
CA ILE A 20 -15.29 7.60 11.85
C ILE A 20 -16.12 8.91 11.75
N PRO A 21 -16.02 9.68 10.66
CA PRO A 21 -16.89 10.83 10.45
C PRO A 21 -18.29 10.32 10.06
N GLY A 22 -19.09 9.86 11.03
CA GLY A 22 -20.48 9.45 10.81
C GLY A 22 -20.67 8.44 9.67
N PRO A 23 -21.90 8.22 9.18
CA PRO A 23 -22.09 7.60 7.87
C PRO A 23 -21.35 8.45 6.82
N ALA A 24 -20.62 7.78 5.92
CA ALA A 24 -19.87 8.44 4.84
C ALA A 24 -20.69 9.58 4.23
N ASN A 25 -20.09 10.77 4.11
CA ASN A 25 -20.82 11.92 3.56
C ASN A 25 -21.34 11.54 2.15
N PHE A 26 -22.54 12.00 1.79
CA PHE A 26 -23.14 11.62 0.49
C PHE A 26 -22.24 11.93 -0.71
N TYR A 27 -21.37 12.94 -0.58
CA TYR A 27 -20.37 13.31 -1.60
C TYR A 27 -19.30 12.23 -1.85
N THR A 28 -18.75 11.62 -0.81
CA THR A 28 -17.75 10.54 -0.93
C THR A 28 -18.38 9.28 -1.48
N VAL A 29 -19.62 8.96 -1.10
CA VAL A 29 -20.37 7.83 -1.66
C VAL A 29 -20.61 8.04 -3.17
N MET A 30 -21.07 9.22 -3.58
CA MET A 30 -21.27 9.54 -5.00
C MET A 30 -19.95 9.56 -5.79
N ALA A 31 -18.87 10.07 -5.21
CA ALA A 31 -17.55 10.07 -5.84
C ALA A 31 -17.03 8.65 -6.07
N ASN A 32 -17.13 7.78 -5.05
CA ASN A 32 -16.73 6.37 -5.16
C ASN A 32 -17.61 5.62 -6.17
N GLN A 33 -18.92 5.87 -6.18
CA GLN A 33 -19.84 5.25 -7.15
C GLN A 33 -19.49 5.65 -8.58
N LYS A 34 -19.16 6.94 -8.82
CA LYS A 34 -18.68 7.41 -10.12
C LYS A 34 -17.35 6.74 -10.50
N ALA A 35 -16.40 6.71 -9.57
CA ALA A 35 -15.11 6.04 -9.77
C ALA A 35 -15.26 4.56 -10.09
N CYS A 36 -16.22 3.86 -9.46
CA CYS A 36 -16.55 2.47 -9.79
C CYS A 36 -17.18 2.30 -11.16
N SER A 37 -18.10 3.19 -11.56
CA SER A 37 -18.71 3.12 -12.88
C SER A 37 -17.68 3.28 -14.00
N GLU A 38 -16.64 4.08 -13.77
CA GLU A 38 -15.60 4.38 -14.76
C GLU A 38 -14.38 3.45 -14.67
N ASN A 39 -14.00 3.03 -13.45
CA ASN A 39 -12.73 2.36 -13.15
C ASN A 39 -12.89 1.16 -12.20
N TRP A 40 -13.82 0.25 -12.49
CA TRP A 40 -13.98 -1.01 -11.74
C TRP A 40 -12.91 -2.05 -12.07
N LEU A 41 -12.42 -2.07 -13.30
CA LEU A 41 -11.50 -3.10 -13.79
C LEU A 41 -10.17 -3.19 -13.01
N PRO A 42 -9.53 -2.05 -12.62
CA PRO A 42 -8.34 -2.05 -11.79
C PRO A 42 -8.51 -2.78 -10.45
N SER A 43 -9.72 -2.76 -9.87
CA SER A 43 -10.03 -3.45 -8.60
C SER A 43 -10.03 -4.96 -8.73
N ILE A 44 -10.37 -5.51 -9.90
CA ILE A 44 -10.37 -6.96 -10.14
C ILE A 44 -8.95 -7.47 -10.40
N PHE A 45 -8.17 -6.71 -11.15
CA PHE A 45 -6.78 -7.08 -11.47
C PHE A 45 -5.78 -6.74 -10.35
N PHE A 46 -6.24 -6.25 -9.21
CA PHE A 46 -5.40 -5.85 -8.09
C PHE A 46 -4.30 -4.83 -8.49
N ILE A 47 -4.67 -3.86 -9.32
CA ILE A 47 -3.78 -2.77 -9.78
C ILE A 47 -4.26 -1.38 -9.32
N THR A 48 -5.20 -1.32 -8.38
CA THR A 48 -5.74 -0.03 -7.89
C THR A 48 -4.71 0.81 -7.16
N ASN A 49 -3.63 0.20 -6.67
CA ASN A 49 -2.50 0.90 -6.05
C ASN A 49 -1.88 1.99 -6.94
N ILE A 50 -2.01 1.87 -8.26
CA ILE A 50 -1.45 2.83 -9.24
C ILE A 50 -2.32 4.09 -9.36
N TYR A 51 -3.61 3.98 -9.04
CA TYR A 51 -4.56 5.09 -9.16
C TYR A 51 -4.53 5.98 -7.92
N ARG A 52 -4.74 7.29 -8.12
CA ARG A 52 -4.83 8.26 -7.03
C ARG A 52 -6.28 8.45 -6.60
N GLY A 53 -6.53 8.34 -5.29
CA GLY A 53 -7.75 8.71 -4.56
C GLY A 53 -9.06 8.65 -5.34
N VAL A 54 -9.42 9.76 -5.97
CA VAL A 54 -10.71 10.00 -6.65
C VAL A 54 -11.02 9.06 -7.82
N HIS A 55 -10.03 8.35 -8.36
CA HIS A 55 -10.23 7.37 -9.43
C HIS A 55 -10.33 5.92 -8.93
N ILE A 56 -10.25 5.70 -7.62
CA ILE A 56 -10.29 4.37 -7.02
C ILE A 56 -11.75 4.01 -6.70
N CYS A 57 -12.26 2.92 -7.29
CA CYS A 57 -13.61 2.41 -7.04
C CYS A 57 -13.88 2.12 -5.54
N ASN A 58 -12.88 1.60 -4.83
CA ASN A 58 -12.96 1.42 -3.38
C ASN A 58 -11.59 1.69 -2.74
N PRO A 59 -11.44 2.72 -1.88
CA PRO A 59 -10.17 3.05 -1.23
C PRO A 59 -9.52 1.86 -0.51
N VAL A 60 -10.32 0.96 0.08
CA VAL A 60 -9.80 -0.23 0.77
C VAL A 60 -9.03 -1.16 -0.18
N THR A 61 -9.41 -1.20 -1.47
CA THR A 61 -8.75 -2.07 -2.46
C THR A 61 -7.32 -1.63 -2.78
N TRP A 62 -6.93 -0.40 -2.45
CA TRP A 62 -5.59 0.12 -2.68
C TRP A 62 -4.54 -0.71 -1.92
N HIS A 63 -4.79 -0.95 -0.62
CA HIS A 63 -3.92 -1.79 0.22
C HIS A 63 -3.94 -3.26 -0.21
N VAL A 64 -5.13 -3.80 -0.49
CA VAL A 64 -5.28 -5.21 -0.93
C VAL A 64 -4.50 -5.48 -2.22
N SER A 65 -4.52 -4.51 -3.14
CA SER A 65 -3.75 -4.59 -4.39
C SER A 65 -2.25 -4.56 -4.16
N ALA A 66 -1.77 -3.71 -3.25
CA ALA A 66 -0.35 -3.65 -2.89
C ALA A 66 0.16 -4.97 -2.30
N ASP A 67 -0.61 -5.58 -1.39
CA ASP A 67 -0.25 -6.85 -0.76
C ASP A 67 -0.20 -7.99 -1.78
N PHE A 68 -1.16 -8.05 -2.71
CA PHE A 68 -1.17 -9.03 -3.79
C PHE A 68 0.07 -8.89 -4.70
N GLN A 69 0.42 -7.67 -5.10
CA GLN A 69 1.60 -7.43 -5.93
C GLN A 69 2.90 -7.85 -5.23
N LEU A 70 3.04 -7.53 -3.94
CA LEU A 70 4.18 -7.96 -3.12
C LEU A 70 4.27 -9.49 -3.02
N TYR A 71 3.13 -10.17 -2.86
CA TYR A 71 3.08 -11.62 -2.87
C TYR A 71 3.59 -12.21 -4.20
N VAL A 72 3.12 -11.69 -5.33
CA VAL A 72 3.57 -12.14 -6.67
C VAL A 72 5.06 -11.89 -6.88
N ILE A 73 5.56 -10.72 -6.47
CA ILE A 73 7.00 -10.40 -6.55
C ILE A 73 7.82 -11.38 -5.70
N ASN A 74 7.38 -11.67 -4.48
CA ASN A 74 8.07 -12.62 -3.59
C ASN A 74 8.09 -14.03 -4.20
N LEU A 75 7.00 -14.48 -4.81
CA LEU A 75 6.94 -15.77 -5.50
C LEU A 75 7.92 -15.83 -6.68
N PHE A 76 8.01 -14.75 -7.46
CA PHE A 76 8.95 -14.65 -8.58
C PHE A 76 10.42 -14.63 -8.13
N LEU A 77 10.72 -13.87 -7.07
CA LEU A 77 12.06 -13.84 -6.45
C LEU A 77 12.46 -15.22 -5.94
N LEU A 78 11.53 -15.93 -5.29
CA LEU A 78 11.77 -17.29 -4.81
C LEU A 78 12.04 -18.25 -5.97
N TYR A 79 11.26 -18.17 -7.05
CA TYR A 79 11.47 -18.97 -8.27
C TYR A 79 12.85 -18.70 -8.89
N ILE A 80 13.26 -17.43 -9.02
CA ILE A 80 14.60 -17.06 -9.50
C ILE A 80 15.68 -17.65 -8.61
N LYS A 81 15.53 -17.55 -7.29
CA LYS A 81 16.49 -18.12 -6.33
C LYS A 81 16.67 -19.62 -6.56
N PHE A 82 15.57 -20.35 -6.72
CA PHE A 82 15.62 -21.79 -6.96
C PHE A 82 16.24 -22.14 -8.33
N LYS A 83 15.92 -21.37 -9.37
CA LYS A 83 16.43 -21.61 -10.73
C LYS A 83 17.93 -21.36 -10.86
N PHE A 84 18.45 -20.28 -10.26
CA PHE A 84 19.83 -19.83 -10.45
C PHE A 84 20.77 -20.18 -9.28
N LYS A 85 20.26 -20.81 -8.21
CA LYS A 85 21.04 -21.27 -7.03
C LYS A 85 21.99 -20.20 -6.46
N PHE A 86 21.52 -18.95 -6.37
CA PHE A 86 22.32 -17.85 -5.81
C PHE A 86 22.72 -18.12 -4.35
N ASN A 87 23.89 -17.63 -3.95
CA ASN A 87 24.29 -17.64 -2.55
C ASN A 87 23.30 -16.81 -1.72
N ASN A 88 22.80 -17.37 -0.61
CA ASN A 88 21.79 -16.77 0.26
C ASN A 88 22.16 -15.34 0.69
N ILE A 89 23.42 -15.11 1.06
CA ILE A 89 23.88 -13.80 1.52
C ILE A 89 23.88 -12.77 0.39
N LYS A 90 24.33 -13.15 -0.81
CA LYS A 90 24.34 -12.26 -1.97
C LYS A 90 22.92 -11.91 -2.41
N PHE A 91 22.04 -12.91 -2.47
CA PHE A 91 20.64 -12.73 -2.85
C PHE A 91 19.88 -11.83 -1.88
N LEU A 92 20.03 -12.08 -0.56
CA LEU A 92 19.43 -11.25 0.47
C LEU A 92 19.99 -9.82 0.44
N GLY A 93 21.31 -9.68 0.30
CA GLY A 93 21.98 -8.39 0.17
C GLY A 93 21.42 -7.57 -0.98
N THR A 94 21.23 -8.16 -2.16
CA THR A 94 20.64 -7.49 -3.33
C THR A 94 19.20 -7.05 -3.09
N ILE A 95 18.36 -7.89 -2.47
CA ILE A 95 16.96 -7.51 -2.17
C ILE A 95 16.92 -6.34 -1.20
N LEU A 96 17.72 -6.38 -0.13
CA LEU A 96 17.76 -5.32 0.88
C LEU A 96 18.24 -4.00 0.29
N THR A 97 19.31 -4.01 -0.51
CA THR A 97 19.81 -2.78 -1.14
C THR A 97 18.78 -2.22 -2.12
N CYS A 98 18.13 -3.05 -2.92
CA CYS A 98 17.03 -2.63 -3.79
C CYS A 98 15.89 -1.97 -3.01
N SER A 99 15.42 -2.59 -1.91
CA SER A 99 14.34 -2.03 -1.08
C SER A 99 14.70 -0.66 -0.49
N ILE A 100 15.93 -0.48 -0.01
CA ILE A 100 16.40 0.80 0.53
C ILE A 100 16.44 1.88 -0.57
N ILE A 101 16.96 1.53 -1.76
CA ILE A 101 17.02 2.45 -2.89
C ILE A 101 15.61 2.85 -3.33
N LEU A 102 14.70 1.88 -3.50
CA LEU A 102 13.29 2.14 -3.84
C LEU A 102 12.64 3.07 -2.83
N HIS A 103 12.83 2.83 -1.53
CA HIS A 103 12.27 3.69 -0.50
C HIS A 103 12.85 5.11 -0.56
N GLY A 104 14.17 5.24 -0.74
CA GLY A 104 14.83 6.54 -0.91
C GLY A 104 14.32 7.32 -2.13
N ILE A 105 14.05 6.63 -3.25
CA ILE A 105 13.46 7.24 -4.44
C ILE A 105 12.03 7.70 -4.16
N THR A 106 11.20 6.87 -3.52
CA THR A 106 9.83 7.27 -3.17
C THR A 106 9.83 8.51 -2.28
N LEU A 107 10.68 8.56 -1.26
CA LEU A 107 10.81 9.73 -0.39
C LEU A 107 11.15 11.00 -1.18
N ARG A 108 12.08 10.93 -2.14
CA ARG A 108 12.42 12.08 -3.01
C ARG A 108 11.28 12.53 -3.91
N ILE A 109 10.49 11.59 -4.42
CA ILE A 109 9.32 11.90 -5.26
C ILE A 109 8.21 12.52 -4.42
N PHE A 110 8.02 12.04 -3.18
CA PHE A 110 7.01 12.56 -2.26
C PHE A 110 7.38 13.93 -1.67
N ASP A 111 8.66 14.18 -1.36
CA ASP A 111 9.15 15.50 -0.92
C ASP A 111 8.98 16.58 -2.01
N ASN A 112 9.13 16.19 -3.28
CA ASN A 112 8.95 17.08 -4.43
C ASN A 112 7.52 17.03 -5.00
N GLY A 113 6.60 16.28 -4.38
CA GLY A 113 5.21 16.11 -4.79
C GLY A 113 4.25 16.91 -3.91
N PRO A 114 3.02 17.22 -4.37
CA PRO A 114 2.04 17.99 -3.60
C PRO A 114 1.35 17.12 -2.52
N LEU A 115 2.12 16.32 -1.77
CA LEU A 115 1.57 15.39 -0.78
C LEU A 115 1.18 16.06 0.54
N TYR A 116 1.55 17.32 0.77
CA TYR A 116 1.02 18.16 1.85
C TYR A 116 -0.47 18.51 1.70
N LEU A 117 -1.09 18.22 0.55
CA LEU A 117 -2.52 18.49 0.30
C LEU A 117 -3.40 17.23 0.34
N ALA A 118 -2.85 16.06 0.70
CA ALA A 118 -3.60 14.81 0.84
C ALA A 118 -3.79 14.35 2.29
N GLU A 119 -3.22 15.07 3.26
CA GLU A 119 -3.50 14.91 4.70
C GLU A 119 -4.52 15.94 5.24
N LEU A 120 -5.27 16.62 4.34
CA LEU A 120 -6.42 17.49 4.67
C LEU A 120 -7.70 16.98 4.01
#